data_AF-A0A5C9B2V8-F1
#
_entry.id   AF-A0A5C9B2V8-F1
#
_cell.length_a   1.000
_cell.length_b   1.000
_cell.length_c   1.000
_cell.angle_alpha   90.00
_cell.angle_beta   90.00
_cell.angle_gamma   90.00
#
_symmetry.space_group_name_H-M   'P 1'
#
loop_
_entity.id
_entity.type
_entity.pdbx_description
1 polymer ?
#
loop_
_entity_poly.entity_id
_entity_poly.type
_entity_poly.pdbx_seq_one_letter_code
_entity_poly.pdbx_strand_id
1 'polypeptide(L)' 'MISILESRYGHVLERLLPVWGDPSGVDALFMDLMFDARGTRAGWPADIWDELQFLHALHKLAYAMPKEEDEPMDDRIKWV' A
#
# COMPACT_ATOMS: atom_id res chain seq x y z
N MET A 1 -7.68 1.75 -23.57
CA MET A 1 -7.35 0.47 -22.92
C MET A 1 -7.97 0.54 -21.54
N ILE A 2 -8.92 -0.34 -21.21
CA ILE A 2 -9.51 -0.40 -19.85
C ILE A 2 -8.54 -1.19 -18.97
N SER A 3 -8.31 -0.74 -17.75
CA SER A 3 -7.44 -1.42 -16.77
C SER A 3 -7.98 -2.84 -16.48
N ILE A 4 -7.08 -3.81 -16.28
CA ILE A 4 -7.51 -5.17 -15.95
C ILE A 4 -8.10 -5.19 -14.53
N LEU A 5 -7.60 -4.32 -13.64
CA LEU A 5 -8.17 -4.11 -12.32
C LEU A 5 -9.62 -3.63 -12.40
N GLU A 6 -9.92 -2.64 -13.25
CA GLU A 6 -11.28 -2.13 -13.47
C GLU A 6 -12.22 -3.17 -14.09
N SER A 7 -11.73 -3.93 -15.07
CA SER A 7 -12.57 -4.87 -15.84
C SER A 7 -12.82 -6.22 -15.15
N ARG A 8 -11.87 -6.72 -14.35
CA ARG A 8 -11.94 -8.07 -13.78
C ARG A 8 -11.90 -8.10 -12.26
N TYR A 9 -11.44 -7.03 -11.62
CA TYR A 9 -11.22 -6.95 -10.18
C TYR A 9 -11.89 -5.72 -9.56
N GLY A 10 -13.07 -5.35 -10.08
CA GLY A 10 -13.85 -4.21 -9.57
C GLY A 10 -14.10 -4.25 -8.06
N HIS A 11 -14.23 -5.44 -7.47
CA HIS A 11 -14.33 -5.62 -6.01
C HIS A 11 -13.10 -5.11 -5.23
N VAL A 12 -11.91 -5.11 -5.83
CA VAL A 12 -10.71 -4.52 -5.21
C VAL A 12 -10.82 -3.01 -5.19
N LEU A 13 -11.31 -2.41 -6.28
CA LEU A 13 -11.53 -0.96 -6.37
C LEU A 13 -12.62 -0.49 -5.41
N GLU A 14 -13.72 -1.25 -5.28
CA GLU A 14 -14.78 -0.97 -4.31
C GLU A 14 -14.26 -0.95 -2.87
N ARG A 15 -13.26 -1.79 -2.55
CA ARG A 15 -12.59 -1.79 -1.25
C ARG A 15 -11.56 -0.68 -1.10
N LEU A 16 -10.89 -0.30 -2.18
CA LEU A 16 -9.81 0.70 -2.18
C LEU A 16 -10.35 2.14 -2.09
N LEU A 17 -11.42 2.45 -2.83
CA LEU A 17 -12.03 3.78 -2.88
C LEU A 17 -12.33 4.41 -1.50
N PRO A 18 -12.99 3.72 -0.54
CA PRO A 18 -13.31 4.31 0.75
C PRO A 18 -12.09 4.55 1.64
N VAL A 19 -11.00 3.82 1.44
CA VAL A 19 -9.79 3.93 2.27
C VAL A 19 -8.69 4.78 1.62
N TRP A 20 -8.84 5.20 0.36
CA TRP A 20 -7.79 5.90 -0.39
C TRP A 20 -7.23 7.16 0.29
N GLY A 21 -8.07 7.85 1.08
CA GLY A 21 -7.69 9.04 1.84
C GLY A 21 -7.01 8.77 3.18
N ASP A 22 -6.96 7.51 3.62
CA ASP A 22 -6.39 7.09 4.89
C ASP A 22 -5.15 6.21 4.64
N PRO A 23 -3.94 6.73 4.91
CA PRO A 23 -2.72 5.98 4.64
C PRO A 23 -2.63 4.64 5.36
N SER A 24 -3.14 4.59 6.59
CA SER A 24 -3.15 3.35 7.39
C SER A 24 -4.14 2.34 6.82
N GLY A 25 -5.29 2.82 6.33
CA GLY A 25 -6.32 2.00 5.69
C GLY A 25 -5.87 1.38 4.37
N VAL A 26 -5.16 2.15 3.54
CA VAL A 26 -4.57 1.63 2.29
C VAL A 26 -3.50 0.58 2.58
N ASP A 27 -2.57 0.84 3.50
CA ASP A 27 -1.54 -0.14 3.86
C ASP A 27 -2.14 -1.44 4.40
N ALA A 28 -3.16 -1.34 5.27
CA ALA A 28 -3.88 -2.52 5.78
C ALA A 28 -4.57 -3.30 4.66
N LEU A 29 -5.20 -2.61 3.69
CA LEU A 29 -5.82 -3.25 2.53
C LEU A 29 -4.78 -3.94 1.63
N PHE A 30 -3.64 -3.30 1.36
CA PHE A 30 -2.58 -3.92 0.55
C PHE A 30 -1.97 -5.14 1.23
N MET A 31 -1.78 -5.09 2.55
CA MET A 31 -1.38 -6.27 3.33
C MET A 31 -2.42 -7.38 3.20
N ASP A 32 -3.71 -7.07 3.37
CA ASP A 32 -4.78 -8.05 3.17
C ASP A 32 -4.76 -8.64 1.74
N LEU A 33 -4.61 -7.82 0.70
CA LEU A 33 -4.56 -8.27 -0.70
C LEU A 33 -3.30 -9.10 -1.03
N MET A 34 -2.19 -8.88 -0.34
CA MET A 34 -0.92 -9.61 -0.51
C MET A 34 -0.89 -10.92 0.27
N PHE A 35 -1.46 -10.92 1.47
CA PHE A 35 -1.52 -12.09 2.35
C PHE A 35 -2.82 -12.88 2.21
N ASP A 36 -3.73 -12.43 1.36
CA ASP A 36 -5.11 -12.89 1.25
C ASP A 36 -5.21 -14.42 1.36
N ALA A 37 -5.93 -14.81 2.39
CA ALA A 37 -6.33 -16.15 2.75
C ALA A 37 -7.40 -16.70 1.79
N ARG A 38 -7.26 -16.49 0.46
CA ARG A 38 -8.19 -16.96 -0.59
C ARG A 38 -8.36 -18.48 -0.67
N GLY A 39 -7.82 -19.25 0.27
CA GLY A 39 -7.82 -20.72 0.32
C GLY A 39 -7.09 -21.40 -0.85
N THR A 40 -6.88 -20.67 -1.93
CA THR A 40 -6.28 -21.05 -3.19
C THR A 40 -5.12 -20.10 -3.41
N ARG A 41 -3.91 -20.62 -3.32
CA ARG A 41 -2.64 -19.90 -3.57
C ARG A 41 -2.47 -19.56 -5.06
N ALA A 42 -3.54 -19.21 -5.75
CA ALA A 42 -3.46 -18.60 -7.07
C ALA A 42 -3.11 -17.14 -6.82
N GLY A 43 -1.81 -16.83 -6.84
CA GLY A 43 -1.34 -15.44 -6.76
C GLY A 43 -1.99 -14.55 -7.82
N TRP A 44 -1.73 -13.25 -7.72
CA TRP A 44 -2.21 -12.30 -8.71
C TRP A 44 -1.58 -12.59 -10.09
N PRO A 45 -2.34 -12.47 -11.20
CA PRO A 45 -1.74 -12.37 -12.53
C PRO A 45 -0.74 -11.21 -12.57
N ALA A 46 0.34 -11.35 -13.34
CA ALA A 46 1.41 -10.35 -13.41
C ALA A 46 0.89 -8.95 -13.73
N ASP A 47 0.00 -8.83 -14.72
CA ASP A 47 -0.57 -7.55 -15.15
C ASP A 47 -1.34 -6.84 -14.01
N ILE A 48 -2.04 -7.61 -13.17
CA ILE A 48 -2.77 -7.06 -12.02
C ILE A 48 -1.82 -6.70 -10.89
N TRP A 49 -0.80 -7.52 -10.68
CA TRP A 49 0.22 -7.23 -9.70
C TRP A 49 0.90 -5.89 -9.98
N ASP A 50 1.23 -5.63 -11.25
CA ASP A 50 1.84 -4.37 -11.67
C ASP A 50 0.91 -3.17 -11.44
N GLU A 51 -0.38 -3.29 -11.76
CA GLU A 51 -1.38 -2.25 -11.47
C GLU A 51 -1.54 -1.99 -9.96
N LEU A 52 -1.55 -3.05 -9.14
CA LEU A 52 -1.61 -2.93 -7.68
C LEU A 52 -0.37 -2.25 -7.11
N GLN A 53 0.83 -2.65 -7.56
CA GLN A 53 2.08 -2.02 -7.15
C GLN A 53 2.14 -0.55 -7.56
N PHE A 54 1.66 -0.23 -8.76
CA PHE A 54 1.56 1.15 -9.23
C PHE A 54 0.65 2.00 -8.31
N LEU A 55 -0.54 1.50 -7.97
CA LEU A 55 -1.47 2.21 -7.09
C LEU A 55 -0.89 2.40 -5.68
N HIS A 56 -0.22 1.38 -5.14
CA HIS A 56 0.44 1.47 -3.84
C HIS A 56 1.55 2.52 -3.84
N ALA A 57 2.39 2.54 -4.87
CA ALA A 57 3.45 3.54 -5.04
C ALA A 57 2.89 4.95 -5.21
N LEU A 58 1.81 5.10 -5.99
CA LEU A 58 1.12 6.37 -6.19
C LEU A 58 0.54 6.90 -4.88
N HIS A 59 -0.13 6.03 -4.12
CA HIS A 59 -0.65 6.38 -2.80
C HIS A 59 0.49 6.81 -1.85
N LYS A 60 1.59 6.05 -1.79
CA LYS A 60 2.76 6.45 -1.00
C LYS A 60 3.34 7.78 -1.41
N LEU A 61 3.36 8.11 -2.71
CA LEU A 61 3.80 9.41 -3.19
C LEU A 61 2.84 10.54 -2.78
N ALA A 62 1.54 10.30 -2.89
CA ALA A 62 0.50 11.28 -2.57
C ALA A 62 0.40 11.59 -1.07
N TYR A 63 0.64 10.58 -0.23
CA TYR A 63 0.53 10.64 1.23
C TYR A 63 1.87 10.49 1.94
N ALA A 64 2.99 10.64 1.22
CA ALA A 64 4.32 10.72 1.82
C ALA A 64 4.34 11.91 2.78
N MET A 65 4.06 11.63 4.05
CA MET A 65 4.40 12.55 5.12
C MET A 65 5.91 12.77 5.02
N PRO A 66 6.40 14.03 5.07
CA PRO A 66 7.82 14.22 5.32
C PRO A 66 8.12 13.42 6.60
N LYS A 67 9.09 12.50 6.53
CA LYS A 67 9.65 11.93 7.75
C LYS A 67 10.00 13.14 8.63
N GLU A 68 9.34 13.28 9.77
CA GLU A 68 9.92 14.06 10.85
C GLU A 68 11.34 13.50 10.99
N GLU A 69 12.31 14.37 10.70
CA GLU A 69 13.73 14.04 10.73
C GLU A 69 13.96 13.23 12.00
N ASP A 70 14.58 12.05 11.86
CA ASP A 70 15.06 11.29 13.00
C ASP A 70 15.89 12.29 13.82
N GLU A 71 15.34 12.79 14.94
CA GLU A 71 16.05 13.72 15.82
C GLU A 71 17.42 13.07 16.05
N PRO A 72 18.53 13.77 15.74
CA PRO A 72 19.84 13.18 15.93
C PRO A 72 19.92 12.77 17.39
N MET A 73 20.02 11.45 17.62
CA MET A 73 20.14 10.85 18.94
C MET A 73 21.17 11.69 19.71
N ASP A 74 20.71 12.40 20.73
CA ASP A 74 21.53 13.31 21.49
C ASP A 74 22.70 12.51 22.08
N ASP A 75 23.92 12.75 21.57
CA ASP A 75 25.19 12.14 21.99
C ASP A 75 25.59 12.51 23.44
N ARG A 76 24.63 12.89 24.28
CA ARG A 76 24.78 13.28 25.69
C ARG A 76 24.87 12.11 26.66
N ILE A 77 25.35 10.94 26.22
CA ILE A 77 26.06 10.05 27.15
C ILE A 77 27.42 10.69 27.44
N LYS A 78 27.38 11.73 28.29
CA LYS A 78 28.56 12.27 28.94
C LYS A 78 29.10 11.18 29.86
N TRP A 79 30.29 10.69 29.53
CA TRP A 79 31.13 9.96 30.47
C TRP A 79 31.33 10.82 31.72
N VAL A 80 30.68 10.43 32.81
CA VAL A 80 31.02 10.79 34.19
C VAL A 80 31.13 9.49 34.97
#